data_AF-A0A7H8R1W3-F1
#
_entry.id   AF-A0A7H8R1W3-F1
#
_cell.length_a   1.000
_cell.length_b   1.000
_cell.length_c   1.000
_cell.angle_alpha   90.00
_cell.angle_beta   90.00
_cell.angle_gamma   90.00
#
_symmetry.space_group_name_H-M   'P 1'
#
loop_
_entity.id
_entity.type
_entity.pdbx_description
1 polymer ?
#
loop_
_entity_poly.entity_id
_entity_poly.type
_entity_poly.pdbx_seq_one_letter_code
_entity_poly.pdbx_strand_id
1 'polypeptide(L)'
;MVNATARKPQDLMAIRFIQGYFESCVFAGTQYILGSWYTKQELGRRTGLFTASGLAGGMFGGFLQTGIYSSMDGLRGLEGWRWLYIICGIIGLPVAMFGYFFFPDTPHTTSAFYLTEEEKQLARERMPIMVESESILSIAFVKQVLSSWYFYGFCMLWILGNCSESQSSQSLMNLFMQALPDKNYSVSQLNNYPTGVQAVGIVSTLVWALGTDIWGGRWASGYYVAVTAIGNAVILITPSSTVAAKFGAYY
;
A
#
# COMPACT_ATOMS: atom_id res chain seq x y z
N MET A 1 -7.29 -3.15 17.79
CA MET A 1 -7.76 -3.34 19.19
C MET A 1 -6.68 -3.02 20.22
N VAL A 2 -5.51 -3.67 20.17
CA VAL A 2 -4.46 -3.51 21.19
C VAL A 2 -3.90 -2.08 21.26
N ASN A 3 -3.82 -1.36 20.14
CA ASN A 3 -3.44 0.06 20.12
C ASN A 3 -4.34 0.95 21.01
N ALA A 4 -5.61 0.59 21.23
CA ALA A 4 -6.53 1.39 22.03
C ALA A 4 -6.26 1.27 23.54
N THR A 5 -5.60 0.20 24.00
CA THR A 5 -5.33 -0.03 25.42
C THR A 5 -4.03 0.65 25.89
N ALA A 6 -3.21 1.14 24.96
CA ALA A 6 -1.98 1.86 25.27
C ALA A 6 -2.28 3.10 26.13
N ARG A 7 -1.53 3.23 27.24
CA ARG A 7 -1.60 4.40 28.14
C ARG A 7 -0.31 5.20 28.12
N LYS A 8 0.82 4.55 27.82
CA LYS A 8 2.12 5.20 27.67
C LYS A 8 2.56 5.22 26.20
N PRO A 9 3.34 6.23 25.77
CA PRO A 9 3.89 6.27 24.42
C PRO A 9 4.76 5.05 24.08
N GLN A 10 5.50 4.50 25.06
CA GLN A 10 6.33 3.32 24.85
C GLN A 10 5.49 2.07 24.49
N ASP A 11 4.33 1.91 25.12
CA ASP A 11 3.41 0.80 24.84
C ASP A 11 2.93 0.88 23.38
N LEU A 12 2.59 2.09 22.93
CA LEU A 12 2.18 2.35 21.56
C LEU A 12 3.30 2.02 20.57
N MET A 13 4.54 2.43 20.86
CA MET A 13 5.71 2.12 20.01
C MET A 13 5.94 0.61 19.89
N ALA A 14 5.86 -0.13 21.00
CA ALA A 14 6.04 -1.58 21.00
C ALA A 14 4.94 -2.29 20.18
N ILE A 15 3.67 -1.89 20.36
CA ILE A 15 2.55 -2.45 19.58
C ILE A 15 2.73 -2.16 18.09
N ARG A 16 3.15 -0.94 17.72
CA ARG A 16 3.41 -0.58 16.32
C ARG A 16 4.57 -1.32 15.71
N PHE A 17 5.62 -1.57 16.48
CA PHE A 17 6.75 -2.38 16.02
C PHE A 17 6.30 -3.79 15.65
N ILE A 18 5.54 -4.45 16.55
CA ILE A 18 5.02 -5.81 16.30
C ILE A 18 4.05 -5.80 15.11
N GLN A 19 3.18 -4.80 15.02
CA GLN A 19 2.25 -4.65 13.90
C GLN A 19 3.02 -4.51 12.57
N GLY A 20 4.02 -3.63 12.51
CA GLY A 20 4.84 -3.44 11.30
C GLY A 20 5.63 -4.68 10.92
N TYR A 21 6.12 -5.45 11.90
CA TYR A 21 6.78 -6.73 11.65
C TYR A 21 5.86 -7.71 10.91
N PHE A 22 4.62 -7.87 11.36
CA PHE A 22 3.64 -8.74 10.69
C PHE A 22 3.14 -8.18 9.36
N GLU A 23 2.95 -6.87 9.22
CA GLU A 23 2.49 -6.26 7.96
C GLU A 23 3.55 -6.32 6.85
N SER A 24 4.84 -6.34 7.22
CA SER A 24 5.95 -6.34 6.25
C SER A 24 5.93 -7.52 5.27
N CYS A 25 5.43 -8.69 5.68
CA CYS A 25 5.39 -9.88 4.83
C CYS A 25 4.23 -9.86 3.83
N VAL A 26 3.22 -9.01 4.03
CA VAL A 26 1.99 -8.99 3.23
C VAL A 26 2.30 -8.63 1.78
N PHE A 27 3.08 -7.58 1.55
CA PHE A 27 3.41 -7.14 0.20
C PHE A 27 4.24 -8.18 -0.55
N ALA A 28 5.34 -8.66 0.06
CA ALA A 28 6.21 -9.65 -0.56
C ALA A 28 5.50 -10.99 -0.80
N GLY A 29 4.72 -11.47 0.18
CA GLY A 29 3.96 -12.72 0.06
C GLY A 29 2.89 -12.63 -1.02
N THR A 30 2.16 -11.51 -1.10
CA THR A 30 1.12 -11.32 -2.12
C THR A 30 1.74 -11.25 -3.51
N GLN A 31 2.83 -10.50 -3.70
CA GLN A 31 3.54 -10.44 -4.98
C GLN A 31 4.10 -11.80 -5.40
N TYR A 32 4.61 -12.59 -4.46
CA TYR A 32 5.08 -13.95 -4.72
C TYR A 32 3.94 -14.86 -5.22
N ILE A 33 2.78 -14.80 -4.57
CA ILE A 33 1.61 -15.60 -4.96
C ILE A 33 1.07 -15.13 -6.31
N LEU A 34 0.92 -13.82 -6.54
CA LEU A 34 0.52 -13.31 -7.85
C LEU A 34 1.49 -13.75 -8.95
N GLY A 35 2.80 -13.65 -8.71
CA GLY A 35 3.83 -14.11 -9.66
C GLY A 35 3.80 -15.62 -9.89
N SER A 36 3.35 -16.37 -8.89
CA SER A 36 3.17 -17.82 -8.98
C SER A 36 1.86 -18.21 -9.66
N TRP A 37 0.84 -17.36 -9.75
CA TRP A 37 -0.47 -17.71 -10.33
C TRP A 37 -0.73 -17.10 -11.72
N TYR A 38 -0.02 -16.03 -12.08
CA TYR A 38 -0.28 -15.26 -13.29
C TYR A 38 0.93 -15.16 -14.23
N THR A 39 0.65 -15.08 -15.52
CA THR A 39 1.70 -14.91 -16.54
C THR A 39 2.30 -13.50 -16.51
N LYS A 40 3.51 -13.32 -17.07
CA LYS A 40 4.21 -12.01 -17.10
C LYS A 40 3.40 -10.88 -17.74
N GLN A 41 2.50 -11.21 -18.66
CA GLN A 41 1.63 -10.25 -19.35
C GLN A 41 0.41 -9.85 -18.51
N GLU A 42 -0.07 -10.74 -17.63
CA GLU A 42 -1.23 -10.48 -16.77
C GLU A 42 -0.83 -9.91 -15.41
N LEU A 43 0.41 -10.18 -14.97
CA LEU A 43 0.93 -9.78 -13.67
C LEU A 43 0.91 -8.27 -13.47
N GLY A 44 1.10 -7.47 -14.53
CA GLY A 44 1.04 -6.01 -14.50
C GLY A 44 -0.32 -5.51 -14.03
N ARG A 45 -1.38 -5.81 -14.79
CA ARG A 45 -2.79 -5.55 -14.42
C ARG A 45 -3.17 -6.02 -13.02
N ARG A 46 -2.81 -7.25 -12.65
CA ARG A 46 -3.20 -7.82 -11.36
C ARG A 46 -2.50 -7.14 -10.19
N THR A 47 -1.22 -6.80 -10.36
CA THR A 47 -0.46 -6.02 -9.39
C THR A 47 -1.00 -4.60 -9.27
N GLY A 48 -1.34 -3.95 -10.39
CA GLY A 48 -1.97 -2.63 -10.38
C GLY A 48 -3.32 -2.61 -9.65
N LEU A 49 -4.15 -3.64 -9.84
CA LEU A 49 -5.41 -3.80 -9.13
C LEU A 49 -5.19 -4.01 -7.62
N PHE A 50 -4.20 -4.82 -7.23
CA PHE A 50 -3.83 -4.99 -5.83
C PHE A 50 -3.40 -3.67 -5.19
N THR A 51 -2.51 -2.92 -5.83
CA THR A 51 -2.08 -1.59 -5.35
C THR A 51 -3.25 -0.61 -5.25
N ALA A 52 -4.14 -0.58 -6.25
CA ALA A 52 -5.34 0.25 -6.22
C ALA A 52 -6.28 -0.12 -5.05
N SER A 53 -6.40 -1.41 -4.71
CA SER A 53 -7.19 -1.85 -3.55
C SER A 53 -6.59 -1.35 -2.22
N GLY A 54 -5.26 -1.28 -2.11
CA GLY A 54 -4.58 -0.70 -0.94
C GLY A 54 -4.88 0.78 -0.77
N LEU A 55 -4.82 1.55 -1.86
CA LEU A 55 -5.20 2.97 -1.86
C LEU A 55 -6.68 3.17 -1.51
N ALA A 56 -7.57 2.32 -2.02
CA ALA A 56 -8.99 2.34 -1.68
C ALA A 56 -9.20 2.06 -0.17
N GLY A 57 -8.47 1.10 0.39
CA GLY A 57 -8.49 0.82 1.83
C GLY A 57 -8.09 2.03 2.68
N GLY A 58 -7.05 2.75 2.27
CA GLY A 58 -6.67 4.03 2.88
C GLY A 58 -7.81 5.07 2.83
N MET A 59 -8.53 5.11 1.72
CA MET A 59 -9.61 6.07 1.48
C MET A 59 -10.81 5.79 2.38
N PHE A 60 -11.21 4.52 2.47
CA PHE A 60 -12.20 4.06 3.43
C PHE A 60 -11.76 4.33 4.87
N GLY A 61 -10.48 4.17 5.20
CA GLY A 61 -9.92 4.47 6.51
C GLY A 61 -10.12 5.92 6.93
N GLY A 62 -9.87 6.88 6.03
CA GLY A 62 -10.07 8.31 6.31
C GLY A 62 -11.53 8.68 6.57
N PHE A 63 -12.46 8.17 5.76
CA PHE A 63 -13.89 8.39 5.98
C PHE A 63 -14.41 7.74 7.26
N LEU A 64 -13.95 6.51 7.54
CA LEU A 64 -14.29 5.79 8.77
C LEU A 64 -13.79 6.56 10.00
N GLN A 65 -12.58 7.11 9.94
CA GLN A 65 -12.02 7.95 11.00
C GLN A 65 -12.86 9.21 11.23
N THR A 66 -13.29 9.90 10.17
CA THR A 66 -14.18 11.06 10.28
C THR A 66 -15.53 10.69 10.91
N GLY A 67 -16.17 9.61 10.45
CA GLY A 67 -17.48 9.18 10.97
C GLY A 67 -17.44 8.71 12.43
N ILE A 68 -16.38 8.01 12.83
CA ILE A 68 -16.19 7.58 14.23
C ILE A 68 -15.89 8.79 15.11
N TYR A 69 -15.04 9.71 14.66
CA TYR A 69 -14.74 10.92 15.42
C TYR A 69 -15.98 11.79 15.62
N SER A 70 -16.82 12.00 14.60
CA SER A 70 -18.03 12.82 14.73
C SER A 70 -19.10 12.22 15.63
N SER A 71 -19.14 10.89 15.75
CA SER A 71 -20.28 10.17 16.37
C SER A 71 -19.93 9.53 17.71
N MET A 72 -18.65 9.27 17.98
CA MET A 72 -18.21 8.46 19.13
C MET A 72 -17.08 9.12 19.95
N ASP A 73 -16.72 10.37 19.65
CA ASP A 73 -15.75 11.08 20.48
C ASP A 73 -16.32 11.36 21.88
N GLY A 74 -15.56 11.00 22.92
CA GLY A 74 -16.01 11.07 24.32
C GLY A 74 -17.01 9.98 24.73
N LEU A 75 -17.45 9.11 23.82
CA LEU A 75 -18.39 8.03 24.13
C LEU A 75 -17.75 7.05 25.12
N ARG A 76 -18.40 6.84 26.26
CA ARG A 76 -17.88 6.02 27.39
C ARG A 76 -16.51 6.47 27.92
N GLY A 77 -16.17 7.76 27.79
CA GLY A 77 -14.91 8.32 28.29
C GLY A 77 -13.67 7.92 27.49
N LEU A 78 -13.85 7.41 26.27
CA LEU A 78 -12.77 7.08 25.35
C LEU A 78 -12.71 8.12 24.22
N GLU A 79 -11.50 8.53 23.86
CA GLU A 79 -11.24 9.42 22.74
C GLU A 79 -11.55 8.73 21.40
N GLY A 80 -12.04 9.48 20.41
CA GLY A 80 -12.49 8.93 19.12
C GLY A 80 -11.45 8.05 18.39
N TRP A 81 -10.14 8.34 18.53
CA TRP A 81 -9.09 7.53 17.92
C TRP A 81 -8.95 6.14 18.54
N ARG A 82 -9.33 5.95 19.82
CA ARG A 82 -9.34 4.63 20.47
C ARG A 82 -10.48 3.78 19.93
N TRP A 83 -11.64 4.40 19.74
CA TRP A 83 -12.79 3.75 19.08
C TRP A 83 -12.46 3.30 17.66
N LEU A 84 -11.70 4.11 16.90
CA LEU A 84 -11.20 3.73 15.58
C LEU A 84 -10.42 2.40 15.61
N TYR A 85 -9.43 2.26 16.50
CA TYR A 85 -8.65 1.03 16.59
C TYR A 85 -9.45 -0.18 17.07
N ILE A 86 -10.50 0.02 17.85
CA ILE A 86 -11.40 -1.06 18.28
C ILE A 86 -12.23 -1.51 17.09
N ILE A 87 -12.94 -0.60 16.43
CA ILE A 87 -13.85 -0.90 15.31
C ILE A 87 -13.09 -1.50 14.13
N CYS A 88 -11.96 -0.92 13.72
CA CYS A 88 -11.12 -1.48 12.65
C CYS A 88 -10.64 -2.90 12.99
N GLY A 89 -10.33 -3.16 14.26
CA GLY A 89 -9.94 -4.51 14.69
C GLY A 89 -11.10 -5.50 14.67
N ILE A 90 -12.33 -5.07 15.02
CA ILE A 90 -13.53 -5.93 14.97
C ILE A 90 -13.82 -6.32 13.52
N ILE A 91 -13.80 -5.35 12.60
CA ILE A 91 -14.04 -5.57 11.18
C ILE A 91 -12.90 -6.40 10.56
N GLY A 92 -11.67 -6.23 11.03
CA GLY A 92 -10.51 -6.98 10.56
C GLY A 92 -10.54 -8.47 10.90
N LEU A 93 -11.17 -8.88 12.01
CA LEU A 93 -11.21 -10.29 12.43
C LEU A 93 -11.92 -11.20 11.41
N PRO A 94 -13.15 -10.90 10.95
CA PRO A 94 -13.79 -11.64 9.86
C PRO A 94 -12.97 -11.66 8.56
N VAL A 95 -12.34 -10.54 8.21
CA VAL A 95 -11.51 -10.45 7.01
C VAL A 95 -10.27 -11.35 7.12
N ALA A 96 -9.63 -11.41 8.30
CA ALA A 96 -8.52 -12.30 8.56
C ALA A 96 -8.94 -13.78 8.51
N MET A 97 -10.10 -14.13 9.07
CA MET A 97 -10.66 -15.48 8.95
C MET A 97 -10.96 -15.83 7.48
N PHE A 98 -11.57 -14.92 6.73
CA PHE A 98 -11.81 -15.10 5.30
C PHE A 98 -10.49 -15.30 4.53
N GLY A 99 -9.49 -14.46 4.78
CA GLY A 99 -8.15 -14.63 4.20
C GLY A 99 -7.56 -16.00 4.50
N TYR A 100 -7.63 -16.46 5.75
CA TYR A 100 -7.09 -17.76 6.13
C TYR A 100 -7.73 -18.95 5.38
N PHE A 101 -9.04 -18.89 5.10
CA PHE A 101 -9.75 -19.99 4.42
C PHE A 101 -9.71 -19.91 2.89
N PHE A 102 -9.70 -18.70 2.32
CA PHE A 102 -9.85 -18.50 0.88
C PHE A 102 -8.55 -18.16 0.16
N PHE A 103 -7.48 -17.81 0.87
CA PHE A 103 -6.22 -17.45 0.22
C PHE A 103 -5.52 -18.71 -0.29
N PRO A 104 -5.33 -18.84 -1.61
CA PRO A 104 -4.73 -20.05 -2.17
C PRO A 104 -3.21 -20.05 -1.96
N ASP A 105 -2.67 -21.23 -1.64
CA ASP A 105 -1.23 -21.49 -1.69
C ASP A 105 -0.71 -21.46 -3.14
N THR A 106 0.57 -21.80 -3.33
CA THR A 106 1.14 -21.91 -4.68
C THR A 106 0.43 -22.99 -5.51
N PRO A 107 0.30 -22.85 -6.84
CA PRO A 107 -0.43 -23.78 -7.73
C PRO A 107 0.01 -25.25 -7.62
N HIS A 108 1.24 -25.48 -7.17
CA HIS A 108 1.82 -26.81 -6.96
C HIS A 108 1.39 -27.45 -5.64
N THR A 109 1.09 -26.66 -4.60
CA THR A 109 0.72 -27.10 -3.25
C THR A 109 -0.72 -26.76 -2.86
N THR A 110 -1.50 -26.17 -3.77
CA THR A 110 -2.85 -25.65 -3.48
C THR A 110 -3.81 -26.70 -2.93
N SER A 111 -4.21 -26.53 -1.66
CA SER A 111 -5.32 -27.27 -1.02
C SER A 111 -6.67 -26.58 -1.15
N ALA A 112 -6.78 -25.55 -2.01
CA ALA A 112 -8.02 -24.78 -2.19
C ALA A 112 -9.18 -25.71 -2.61
N PHE A 113 -10.21 -25.76 -1.78
CA PHE A 113 -11.40 -26.58 -1.96
C PHE A 113 -12.32 -26.09 -3.08
N TYR A 114 -12.14 -24.84 -3.52
CA TYR A 114 -12.99 -24.19 -4.52
C TYR A 114 -12.47 -24.32 -5.96
N LEU A 115 -11.27 -24.90 -6.16
CA LEU A 115 -10.71 -25.16 -7.49
C LEU A 115 -10.83 -26.64 -7.82
N THR A 116 -11.33 -26.94 -9.01
CA THR A 116 -11.34 -28.30 -9.56
C THR A 116 -9.92 -28.74 -9.95
N GLU A 117 -9.67 -30.05 -10.00
CA GLU A 117 -8.36 -30.57 -10.40
C GLU A 117 -7.99 -30.19 -11.85
N GLU A 118 -8.98 -30.08 -12.74
CA GLU A 118 -8.79 -29.61 -14.11
C GLU A 118 -8.31 -28.15 -14.16
N GLU A 119 -8.88 -27.27 -13.34
CA GLU A 119 -8.44 -25.87 -13.23
C GLU A 119 -7.03 -25.75 -12.63
N LYS A 120 -6.70 -26.59 -11.65
CA LYS A 120 -5.35 -26.63 -11.06
C LYS A 120 -4.32 -27.09 -12.08
N GLN A 121 -4.66 -28.10 -12.90
CA GLN A 121 -3.77 -28.58 -13.95
C GLN A 121 -3.56 -27.52 -15.04
N LEU A 122 -4.63 -26.86 -15.48
CA LEU A 122 -4.55 -25.75 -16.43
C LEU A 122 -3.66 -24.60 -15.91
N ALA A 123 -3.75 -24.28 -14.62
CA ALA A 123 -2.90 -23.26 -14.01
C ALA A 123 -1.42 -23.67 -14.04
N ARG A 124 -1.09 -24.93 -13.73
CA ARG A 124 0.28 -25.46 -13.79
C ARG A 124 0.85 -25.46 -15.21
N GLU A 125 0.07 -25.85 -16.21
CA GLU A 125 0.49 -25.89 -17.61
C GLU A 125 0.75 -24.50 -18.20
N ARG A 126 0.06 -23.47 -17.70
CA ARG A 126 0.25 -22.08 -18.13
C ARG A 126 1.55 -21.46 -17.60
N MET A 127 2.12 -22.01 -16.55
CA MET A 127 3.33 -21.48 -15.95
C MET A 127 4.57 -22.08 -16.63
N PRO A 128 5.62 -21.27 -16.85
CA PRO A 128 6.89 -21.82 -17.30
C PRO A 128 7.38 -22.83 -16.28
N ILE A 129 7.88 -23.98 -16.75
CA ILE A 129 8.44 -25.05 -15.90
C ILE A 129 9.48 -24.42 -14.98
N MET A 130 9.14 -24.25 -13.71
CA MET A 130 10.13 -23.86 -12.71
C MET A 130 11.04 -25.06 -12.51
N VAL A 131 12.31 -24.92 -12.90
CA VAL A 131 13.35 -25.86 -12.49
C VAL A 131 13.32 -25.87 -10.96
N GLU A 132 13.04 -27.02 -10.36
CA GLU A 132 13.15 -27.23 -8.91
C GLU A 132 14.54 -26.81 -8.47
N SER A 133 14.67 -25.57 -8.00
CA SER A 133 15.93 -25.08 -7.46
C SER A 133 16.09 -25.72 -6.09
N GLU A 134 17.00 -26.69 -6.01
CA GLU A 134 17.43 -27.27 -4.73
C GLU A 134 17.88 -26.16 -3.77
N SER A 135 17.30 -26.16 -2.58
CA SER A 135 17.58 -25.30 -1.42
C SER A 135 17.34 -23.78 -1.61
N ILE A 136 16.24 -23.32 -1.03
CA ILE A 136 15.68 -21.96 -1.13
C ILE A 136 16.55 -20.91 -0.43
N LEU A 137 17.53 -21.32 0.40
CA LEU A 137 18.36 -20.45 1.24
C LEU A 137 19.76 -21.05 1.47
N SER A 138 20.56 -21.22 0.42
CA SER A 138 21.99 -21.49 0.65
C SER A 138 22.70 -20.19 1.04
N ILE A 139 23.60 -20.24 2.03
CA ILE A 139 24.42 -19.08 2.42
C ILE A 139 25.24 -18.56 1.22
N ALA A 140 25.57 -19.44 0.28
CA ALA A 140 26.21 -19.08 -0.99
C ALA A 140 25.31 -18.19 -1.87
N PHE A 141 24.02 -18.51 -1.99
CA PHE A 141 23.05 -17.68 -2.71
C PHE A 141 22.88 -16.31 -2.05
N VAL A 142 22.77 -16.26 -0.70
CA VAL A 142 22.68 -14.99 0.03
C VAL A 142 23.92 -14.12 -0.22
N LYS A 143 25.12 -14.72 -0.16
CA LYS A 143 26.38 -13.99 -0.44
C LYS A 143 26.44 -13.51 -1.90
N GLN A 144 25.94 -14.30 -2.85
CA GLN A 144 25.87 -13.92 -4.25
C GLN A 144 24.92 -12.74 -4.49
N VAL A 145 23.73 -12.76 -3.88
CA VAL A 145 22.76 -11.66 -3.98
C VAL A 145 23.33 -10.39 -3.33
N LEU A 146 23.90 -10.50 -2.12
CA LEU A 146 24.47 -9.35 -1.40
C LEU A 146 25.78 -8.83 -2.01
N SER A 147 26.49 -9.62 -2.81
CA SER A 147 27.68 -9.16 -3.54
C SER A 147 27.33 -8.58 -4.91
N SER A 148 26.09 -8.74 -5.37
CA SER A 148 25.65 -8.30 -6.69
C SER A 148 25.29 -6.82 -6.66
N TRP A 149 25.88 -6.04 -7.57
CA TRP A 149 25.54 -4.61 -7.70
C TRP A 149 24.07 -4.41 -8.09
N TYR A 150 23.45 -5.37 -8.79
CA TYR A 150 22.05 -5.32 -9.20
C TYR A 150 21.11 -5.23 -7.99
N PHE A 151 21.46 -5.88 -6.87
CA PHE A 151 20.67 -5.82 -5.65
C PHE A 151 20.66 -4.40 -5.07
N TYR A 152 21.84 -3.81 -4.89
CA TYR A 152 21.94 -2.43 -4.39
C TYR A 152 21.33 -1.41 -5.35
N GLY A 153 21.51 -1.60 -6.66
CA GLY A 153 20.89 -0.75 -7.68
C GLY A 153 19.37 -0.80 -7.61
N PHE A 154 18.80 -2.00 -7.48
CA PHE A 154 17.36 -2.17 -7.32
C PHE A 154 16.84 -1.59 -6.00
N CYS A 155 17.53 -1.84 -4.88
CA CYS A 155 17.19 -1.23 -3.59
C CYS A 155 17.23 0.30 -3.65
N MET A 156 18.26 0.88 -4.26
CA MET A 156 18.37 2.34 -4.41
C MET A 156 17.24 2.90 -5.25
N LEU A 157 16.91 2.27 -6.38
CA LEU A 157 15.76 2.67 -7.21
C LEU A 157 14.44 2.59 -6.43
N TRP A 158 14.26 1.54 -5.63
CA TRP A 158 13.08 1.40 -4.79
C TRP A 158 13.01 2.47 -3.70
N ILE A 159 14.14 2.79 -3.05
CA ILE A 159 14.22 3.86 -2.04
C ILE A 159 13.88 5.21 -2.68
N LEU A 160 14.48 5.54 -3.82
CA LEU A 160 14.21 6.80 -4.53
C LEU A 160 12.74 6.89 -4.97
N GLY A 161 12.15 5.80 -5.45
CA GLY A 161 10.73 5.71 -5.77
C GLY A 161 9.84 6.00 -4.55
N ASN A 162 10.08 5.35 -3.42
CA ASN A 162 9.32 5.57 -2.18
C ASN A 162 9.53 6.98 -1.62
N CYS A 163 10.75 7.53 -1.68
CA CYS A 163 11.00 8.92 -1.30
C CYS A 163 10.20 9.91 -2.16
N SER A 164 10.05 9.62 -3.45
CA SER A 164 9.27 10.46 -4.37
C SER A 164 7.77 10.38 -4.08
N GLU A 165 7.27 9.19 -3.75
CA GLU A 165 5.87 8.94 -3.37
C GLU A 165 5.52 9.45 -1.96
N SER A 166 6.53 9.67 -1.09
CA SER A 166 6.30 10.11 0.29
C SER A 166 5.54 11.43 0.39
N GLN A 167 5.66 12.31 -0.61
CA GLN A 167 5.01 13.62 -0.68
C GLN A 167 3.47 13.53 -0.59
N SER A 168 2.86 12.54 -1.25
CA SER A 168 1.41 12.34 -1.30
C SER A 168 0.90 11.38 -0.21
N SER A 169 1.72 10.41 0.20
CA SER A 169 1.26 9.29 1.05
C SER A 169 1.54 9.46 2.56
N GLN A 170 2.55 10.24 2.97
CA GLN A 170 3.04 10.24 4.37
C GLN A 170 2.52 11.38 5.25
N SER A 171 1.19 11.61 5.27
CA SER A 171 0.55 12.62 6.13
C SER A 171 1.09 14.06 5.97
N LEU A 172 1.91 14.34 4.96
CA LEU A 172 2.52 15.65 4.74
C LEU A 172 1.48 16.72 4.43
N MET A 173 0.41 16.36 3.71
CA MET A 173 -0.71 17.27 3.52
C MET A 173 -1.42 17.59 4.85
N ASN A 174 -1.54 16.61 5.76
CA ASN A 174 -2.14 16.84 7.08
C ASN A 174 -1.26 17.80 7.92
N LEU A 175 0.06 17.58 7.92
CA LEU A 175 1.02 18.49 8.56
C LEU A 175 1.01 19.89 7.93
N PHE A 176 0.96 19.98 6.61
CA PHE A 176 0.86 21.25 5.88
C PHE A 176 -0.41 22.02 6.26
N MET A 177 -1.56 21.34 6.34
CA MET A 177 -2.82 21.94 6.78
C MET A 177 -2.75 22.45 8.23
N GLN A 178 -2.08 21.72 9.13
CA GLN A 178 -1.89 22.14 10.52
C GLN A 178 -0.89 23.29 10.67
N ALA A 179 0.07 23.42 9.76
CA ALA A 179 1.08 24.48 9.78
C ALA A 179 0.59 25.83 9.23
N LEU A 180 -0.61 25.89 8.62
CA LEU A 180 -1.17 27.12 8.07
C LEU A 180 -1.77 28.00 9.19
N PRO A 181 -1.20 29.18 9.48
CA PRO A 181 -1.63 30.01 10.61
C PRO A 181 -3.03 30.63 10.44
N ASP A 182 -3.54 30.73 9.21
CA ASP A 182 -4.81 31.41 8.89
C ASP A 182 -6.06 30.49 8.89
N LYS A 183 -5.89 29.17 9.03
CA LYS A 183 -7.02 28.22 8.92
C LYS A 183 -6.98 27.11 9.97
N ASN A 184 -7.86 27.21 10.95
CA ASN A 184 -8.18 26.11 11.86
C ASN A 184 -9.03 25.08 11.10
N TYR A 185 -8.38 24.10 10.47
CA TYR A 185 -9.06 22.96 9.86
C TYR A 185 -9.63 22.04 10.93
N SER A 186 -10.87 21.58 10.76
CA SER A 186 -11.48 20.61 11.67
C SER A 186 -10.84 19.23 11.50
N VAL A 187 -10.91 18.38 12.53
CA VAL A 187 -10.40 17.00 12.47
C VAL A 187 -11.02 16.22 11.30
N SER A 188 -12.30 16.44 11.02
CA SER A 188 -12.99 15.85 9.86
C SER A 188 -12.42 16.31 8.52
N GLN A 189 -12.05 17.59 8.40
CA GLN A 189 -11.40 18.12 7.19
C GLN A 189 -10.00 17.55 7.01
N LEU A 190 -9.22 17.47 8.09
CA LEU A 190 -7.87 16.91 8.07
C LEU A 190 -7.85 15.44 7.63
N ASN A 191 -8.91 14.69 7.91
CA ASN A 191 -9.04 13.29 7.49
C ASN A 191 -9.59 13.15 6.06
N ASN A 192 -10.53 14.00 5.64
CA ASN A 192 -11.21 13.88 4.33
C ASN A 192 -10.46 14.55 3.16
N TYR A 193 -9.61 15.55 3.39
CA TYR A 193 -8.84 16.12 2.28
C TYR A 193 -7.82 15.12 1.71
N PRO A 194 -7.04 14.38 2.53
CA PRO A 194 -6.12 13.34 2.05
C PRO A 194 -6.77 12.19 1.30
N THR A 195 -8.04 11.86 1.59
CA THR A 195 -8.72 10.77 0.88
C THR A 195 -8.87 11.04 -0.62
N GLY A 196 -8.94 12.30 -1.05
CA GLY A 196 -8.99 12.58 -2.49
C GLY A 196 -7.66 12.32 -3.20
N VAL A 197 -6.51 12.40 -2.51
CA VAL A 197 -5.19 12.06 -3.09
C VAL A 197 -5.16 10.58 -3.41
N GLN A 198 -5.71 9.76 -2.51
CA GLN A 198 -5.87 8.33 -2.75
C GLN A 198 -6.85 8.04 -3.90
N ALA A 199 -7.93 8.81 -4.04
CA ALA A 199 -8.86 8.68 -5.16
C ALA A 199 -8.19 8.93 -6.52
N VAL A 200 -7.41 10.03 -6.64
CA VAL A 200 -6.63 10.32 -7.85
C VAL A 200 -5.57 9.24 -8.07
N GLY A 201 -4.93 8.76 -7.00
CA GLY A 201 -3.97 7.66 -7.04
C GLY A 201 -4.56 6.36 -7.57
N ILE A 202 -5.81 6.00 -7.20
CA ILE A 202 -6.51 4.80 -7.71
C ILE A 202 -6.72 4.91 -9.21
N VAL A 203 -7.29 6.03 -9.67
CA VAL A 203 -7.57 6.24 -11.11
C VAL A 203 -6.27 6.21 -11.91
N SER A 204 -5.25 6.95 -11.45
CA SER A 204 -3.94 6.99 -12.09
C SER A 204 -3.27 5.61 -12.13
N THR A 205 -3.32 4.86 -11.03
CA THR A 205 -2.73 3.51 -10.96
C THR A 205 -3.41 2.56 -11.93
N LEU A 206 -4.74 2.58 -12.03
CA LEU A 206 -5.47 1.72 -12.96
C LEU A 206 -5.22 2.11 -14.42
N VAL A 207 -5.23 3.41 -14.73
CA VAL A 207 -4.94 3.92 -16.09
C VAL A 207 -3.53 3.51 -16.53
N TRP A 208 -2.53 3.71 -15.67
CA TRP A 208 -1.16 3.33 -15.99
C TRP A 208 -0.95 1.81 -16.02
N ALA A 209 -1.57 1.04 -15.12
CA ALA A 209 -1.49 -0.42 -15.15
C ALA A 209 -2.08 -1.00 -16.44
N LEU A 210 -3.20 -0.45 -16.92
CA LEU A 210 -3.79 -0.86 -18.21
C LEU A 210 -2.95 -0.36 -19.39
N GLY A 211 -2.51 0.90 -19.35
CA GLY A 211 -1.74 1.54 -20.41
C GLY A 211 -0.38 0.88 -20.64
N THR A 212 0.36 0.53 -19.57
CA THR A 212 1.67 -0.12 -19.71
C THR A 212 1.56 -1.52 -20.30
N ASP A 213 0.46 -2.22 -20.05
CA ASP A 213 0.23 -3.55 -20.60
C ASP A 213 -0.19 -3.50 -22.09
N ILE A 214 -0.86 -2.42 -22.53
CA ILE A 214 -1.24 -2.22 -23.95
C ILE A 214 -0.03 -1.75 -24.77
N TRP A 215 0.79 -0.85 -24.24
CA TRP A 215 1.92 -0.28 -24.97
C TRP A 215 3.20 -1.11 -24.93
N GLY A 216 3.30 -2.09 -24.02
CA GLY A 216 4.49 -2.95 -23.86
C GLY A 216 5.76 -2.21 -23.38
N GLY A 217 5.74 -0.87 -23.34
CA GLY A 217 6.83 -0.01 -22.90
C GLY A 217 6.67 0.42 -21.45
N ARG A 218 7.20 -0.36 -20.50
CA ARG A 218 7.18 -0.06 -19.06
C ARG A 218 8.03 1.16 -18.64
N TRP A 219 8.90 1.66 -19.52
CA TRP A 219 9.79 2.78 -19.23
C TRP A 219 9.09 4.14 -19.33
N ALA A 220 8.01 4.25 -20.10
CA ALA A 220 7.29 5.51 -20.31
C ALA A 220 6.62 6.03 -19.03
N SER A 221 6.11 5.12 -18.19
CA SER A 221 5.53 5.49 -16.89
C SER A 221 6.58 6.09 -15.95
N GLY A 222 7.83 5.61 -16.01
CA GLY A 222 8.93 6.14 -15.21
C GLY A 222 9.25 7.60 -15.51
N TYR A 223 9.30 7.99 -16.80
CA TYR A 223 9.51 9.39 -17.19
C TYR A 223 8.34 10.28 -16.76
N TYR A 224 7.11 9.79 -16.90
CA TYR A 224 5.93 10.54 -16.46
C TYR A 224 5.98 10.83 -14.96
N VAL A 225 6.25 9.82 -14.14
CA VAL A 225 6.38 9.97 -12.68
C VAL A 225 7.51 10.94 -12.33
N ALA A 226 8.64 10.89 -13.02
CA ALA A 226 9.75 11.81 -12.78
C ALA A 226 9.36 13.27 -13.10
N VAL A 227 8.69 13.52 -14.23
CA VAL A 227 8.26 14.87 -14.62
C VAL A 227 7.22 15.42 -13.65
N THR A 228 6.22 14.62 -13.27
CA THR A 228 5.18 15.07 -12.33
C THR A 228 5.74 15.30 -10.92
N ALA A 229 6.63 14.44 -10.44
CA ALA A 229 7.28 14.60 -9.14
C ALA A 229 8.11 15.90 -9.07
N ILE A 230 8.90 16.21 -10.12
CA ILE A 230 9.67 17.46 -10.18
C ILE A 230 8.73 18.67 -10.22
N GLY A 231 7.67 18.61 -11.04
CA GLY A 231 6.68 19.68 -11.12
C GLY A 231 6.01 19.98 -9.77
N ASN A 232 5.57 18.93 -9.07
CA ASN A 232 4.93 19.05 -7.76
C ASN A 232 5.90 19.60 -6.70
N ALA A 233 7.14 19.13 -6.68
CA ALA A 233 8.18 19.64 -5.78
C ALA A 233 8.45 21.13 -5.97
N VAL A 234 8.53 21.59 -7.23
CA VAL A 234 8.75 23.02 -7.54
C VAL A 234 7.57 23.88 -7.04
N ILE A 235 6.33 23.43 -7.24
CA ILE A 235 5.14 24.17 -6.80
C ILE A 235 5.08 24.28 -5.27
N LEU A 236 5.47 23.21 -4.55
CA LEU A 236 5.42 23.15 -3.09
C LEU A 236 6.53 23.98 -2.41
N ILE A 237 7.72 24.04 -3.00
CA ILE A 237 8.84 24.85 -2.49
C ILE A 237 8.64 26.33 -2.77
N THR A 238 7.94 26.68 -3.87
CA THR A 238 7.78 28.07 -4.29
C THR A 238 6.90 28.87 -3.29
N PRO A 239 7.43 29.94 -2.66
CA PRO A 239 6.70 30.70 -1.64
C PRO A 239 5.49 31.47 -2.18
N SER A 240 5.49 31.82 -3.47
CA SER A 240 4.43 32.59 -4.14
C SER A 240 3.24 31.74 -4.61
N SER A 241 3.30 30.42 -4.46
CA SER A 241 2.21 29.52 -4.88
C SER A 241 0.97 29.71 -3.99
N THR A 242 -0.19 29.88 -4.62
CA THR A 242 -1.48 29.98 -3.90
C THR A 242 -1.75 28.70 -3.11
N VAL A 243 -2.54 28.80 -2.04
CA VAL A 243 -2.96 27.64 -1.24
C VAL A 243 -3.61 26.57 -2.14
N ALA A 244 -4.43 26.99 -3.11
CA ALA A 244 -5.04 26.09 -4.09
C ALA A 244 -4.01 25.37 -4.98
N ALA A 245 -2.95 26.05 -5.42
CA ALA A 245 -1.87 25.42 -6.19
C ALA A 245 -1.09 24.40 -5.36
N LYS A 246 -0.87 24.67 -4.06
CA LYS A 246 -0.24 23.73 -3.14
C LYS A 246 -1.10 22.51 -2.87
N PHE A 247 -2.42 22.68 -2.71
CA PHE A 247 -3.36 21.55 -2.64
C PHE A 247 -3.32 20.75 -3.95
N GLY A 248 -3.41 21.41 -5.10
CA GLY A 248 -3.32 20.74 -6.41
C GLY A 248 -2.02 19.96 -6.64
N ALA A 249 -0.90 20.40 -6.07
CA ALA A 249 0.37 19.67 -6.14
C ALA A 249 0.45 18.42 -5.24
N TYR A 250 -0.45 18.29 -4.25
CA TYR A 250 -0.56 17.09 -3.43
C TYR A 250 -1.45 15.99 -4.06
N TYR A 251 -2.37 16.36 -4.97
CA TYR A 251 -3.25 15.44 -5.70
C TYR A 251 -2.59 14.91 -6.97
#